data_AF-A0A7S4UYW2-F1
#
_entry.id   AF-A0A7S4UYW2-F1
#
_cell.length_a   1.000
_cell.length_b   1.000
_cell.length_c   1.000
_cell.angle_alpha   90.00
_cell.angle_beta   90.00
_cell.angle_gamma   90.00
#
_symmetry.space_group_name_H-M   'P 1'
#
loop_
_entity.id
_entity.type
_entity.pdbx_description
1 polymer ?
#
loop_
_entity_poly.entity_id
_entity_poly.type
_entity_poly.pdbx_seq_one_letter_code
_entity_poly.pdbx_strand_id
1 'polypeptide(L)'
;MDPYQWAKETNIYMSQDELATLLQTNNPSLLVIDVRNEDNGGGRIAKSIHMPDGPSFSTLRVADISLHGNADEEEGVVVQKDILVFHCMESARRGPRCAKQLVDFLAAVKTRYGDNVTAADDDDDKHGIDRYFQKDCQTLVDWKPRICVLWGGADLWIRRFWKDEDLVEGFDSDYWGFGYEDSEEMNDDNDLIKGGHCHYVRPDDQPQTEWSSAGSSVTSTRTKK
;
A
#
# COMPACT_ATOMS: atom_id res chain seq x y z
N MET A 1 -11.28 14.45 -10.62
CA MET A 1 -11.89 13.16 -10.28
C MET A 1 -11.36 12.75 -8.92
N ASP A 2 -12.23 12.31 -8.02
CA ASP A 2 -11.84 11.79 -6.70
C ASP A 2 -10.98 10.51 -6.84
N PRO A 3 -9.86 10.35 -6.12
CA PRO A 3 -8.99 9.18 -6.26
C PRO A 3 -9.68 7.83 -6.02
N TYR A 4 -10.62 7.75 -5.09
CA TYR A 4 -11.35 6.51 -4.82
C TYR A 4 -12.27 6.13 -5.98
N GLN A 5 -13.03 7.09 -6.51
CA GLN A 5 -13.85 6.86 -7.70
C GLN A 5 -13.00 6.47 -8.91
N TRP A 6 -11.86 7.17 -9.13
CA TRP A 6 -10.91 6.80 -10.17
C TRP A 6 -10.45 5.34 -10.06
N ALA A 7 -10.05 4.90 -8.86
CA ALA A 7 -9.59 3.53 -8.65
C ALA A 7 -10.70 2.48 -8.86
N LYS A 8 -11.95 2.82 -8.51
CA LYS A 8 -13.11 1.96 -8.78
C LYS A 8 -13.43 1.86 -10.27
N GLU A 9 -13.52 2.99 -10.95
CA GLU A 9 -13.86 3.07 -12.38
C GLU A 9 -12.81 2.39 -13.26
N THR A 10 -11.54 2.44 -12.85
CA THR A 10 -10.41 1.78 -13.54
C THR A 10 -10.21 0.32 -13.12
N ASN A 11 -11.01 -0.19 -12.17
CA ASN A 11 -10.96 -1.57 -11.68
C ASN A 11 -9.55 -2.03 -11.22
N ILE A 12 -8.85 -1.17 -10.47
CA ILE A 12 -7.48 -1.46 -9.99
C ILE A 12 -7.43 -2.00 -8.55
N TYR A 13 -8.58 -2.19 -7.90
CA TYR A 13 -8.60 -2.78 -6.56
C TYR A 13 -8.20 -4.26 -6.59
N MET A 14 -7.26 -4.63 -5.73
CA MET A 14 -6.83 -6.01 -5.49
C MET A 14 -7.49 -6.54 -4.21
N SER A 15 -7.94 -7.79 -4.25
CA SER A 15 -8.52 -8.44 -3.08
C SER A 15 -7.45 -8.84 -2.06
N GLN A 16 -7.88 -9.00 -0.81
CA GLN A 16 -7.04 -9.46 0.31
C GLN A 16 -6.46 -10.87 0.05
N ASP A 17 -7.28 -11.78 -0.50
CA ASP A 17 -6.86 -13.14 -0.83
C ASP A 17 -5.81 -13.20 -1.94
N GLU A 18 -5.96 -12.34 -2.95
CA GLU A 18 -5.00 -12.25 -4.05
C GLU A 18 -3.64 -11.78 -3.52
N LEU A 19 -3.59 -10.73 -2.70
CA LEU A 19 -2.34 -10.27 -2.10
C LEU A 19 -1.73 -11.32 -1.16
N ALA A 20 -2.53 -11.99 -0.32
CA ALA A 20 -2.05 -13.06 0.56
C ALA A 20 -1.40 -14.20 -0.24
N THR A 21 -2.02 -14.60 -1.36
CA THR A 21 -1.46 -15.61 -2.26
C THR A 21 -0.11 -15.16 -2.83
N LEU A 22 0.02 -13.91 -3.26
CA LEU A 22 1.29 -13.38 -3.80
C LEU A 22 2.40 -13.32 -2.74
N LEU A 23 2.07 -12.97 -1.49
CA LEU A 23 3.03 -12.96 -0.37
C LEU A 23 3.46 -14.37 0.02
N GLN A 24 2.53 -15.31 0.14
CA GLN A 24 2.80 -16.71 0.51
C GLN A 24 3.57 -17.47 -0.57
N THR A 25 3.36 -17.12 -1.84
CA THR A 25 4.16 -17.66 -2.96
C THR A 25 5.52 -16.97 -3.11
N ASN A 26 5.83 -16.01 -2.25
CA ASN A 26 7.06 -15.20 -2.25
C ASN A 26 7.36 -14.61 -3.64
N ASN A 27 6.34 -14.04 -4.29
CA ASN A 27 6.45 -13.53 -5.65
C ASN A 27 7.50 -12.40 -5.71
N PRO A 28 8.64 -12.58 -6.43
CA PRO A 28 9.74 -11.62 -6.41
C PRO A 28 9.43 -10.32 -7.17
N SER A 29 8.39 -10.33 -8.02
CA SER A 29 7.92 -9.16 -8.78
C SER A 29 6.87 -8.33 -8.02
N LEU A 30 6.48 -8.75 -6.82
CA LEU A 30 5.55 -8.00 -5.96
C LEU A 30 6.28 -6.91 -5.17
N LEU A 31 5.71 -5.71 -5.14
CA LEU A 31 6.04 -4.66 -4.19
C LEU A 31 4.77 -4.15 -3.52
N VAL A 32 4.72 -4.20 -2.19
CA VAL A 32 3.63 -3.64 -1.39
C VAL A 32 4.09 -2.30 -0.82
N ILE A 33 3.32 -1.23 -1.07
CA ILE A 33 3.63 0.13 -0.67
C ILE A 33 2.60 0.61 0.36
N ASP A 34 3.04 0.73 1.61
CA ASP A 34 2.27 1.31 2.70
C ASP A 34 2.41 2.84 2.68
N VAL A 35 1.33 3.54 2.33
CA VAL A 35 1.29 5.02 2.29
C VAL A 35 0.59 5.63 3.50
N ARG A 36 0.46 4.89 4.60
CA ARG A 36 0.02 5.45 5.90
C ARG A 36 1.01 6.49 6.42
N ASN A 37 0.53 7.41 7.24
CA ASN A 37 1.35 8.45 7.86
C ASN A 37 1.68 8.00 9.29
N GLU A 38 1.16 8.71 10.29
CA GLU A 38 1.34 8.40 11.71
C GLU A 38 0.54 7.16 12.18
N ASP A 39 -0.39 6.68 11.35
CA ASP A 39 -1.28 5.55 11.61
C ASP A 39 -0.68 4.18 11.20
N ASN A 40 0.65 4.06 11.20
CA ASN A 40 1.38 2.84 10.83
C ASN A 40 1.84 1.97 12.03
N GLY A 41 1.68 2.46 13.26
CA GLY A 41 2.28 1.85 14.46
C GLY A 41 1.72 0.50 14.91
N GLY A 42 0.49 0.15 14.53
CA GLY A 42 -0.16 -1.10 14.98
C GLY A 42 0.32 -2.39 14.29
N GLY A 43 1.30 -2.28 13.41
CA GLY A 43 1.70 -3.37 12.52
C GLY A 43 1.41 -3.07 11.05
N ARG A 44 2.05 -3.84 10.19
CA ARG A 44 2.09 -3.62 8.74
C ARG A 44 1.95 -4.94 7.99
N ILE A 45 1.61 -4.84 6.71
CA ILE A 45 1.63 -5.99 5.81
C ILE A 45 3.09 -6.46 5.70
N ALA A 46 3.32 -7.76 5.82
CA ALA A 46 4.67 -8.31 5.74
C ALA A 46 5.37 -7.91 4.43
N LYS A 47 6.67 -7.63 4.50
CA LYS A 47 7.54 -7.22 3.38
C LYS A 47 7.13 -5.92 2.67
N SER A 48 6.20 -5.16 3.23
CA SER A 48 5.81 -3.85 2.67
C SER A 48 6.88 -2.79 2.93
N ILE A 49 7.01 -1.86 1.99
CA ILE A 49 7.82 -0.64 2.16
C ILE A 49 6.93 0.49 2.65
N HIS A 50 7.44 1.30 3.58
CA HIS A 50 6.71 2.47 4.09
C HIS A 50 7.09 3.74 3.32
N MET A 51 6.09 4.34 2.66
CA MET A 51 6.20 5.57 1.86
C MET A 51 5.01 6.49 2.13
N PRO A 52 5.02 7.24 3.25
CA PRO A 52 3.85 8.01 3.71
C PRO A 52 3.32 9.01 2.66
N ASP A 53 2.00 9.11 2.53
CA ASP A 53 1.31 10.13 1.72
C ASP A 53 1.48 11.52 2.38
N GLY A 54 2.56 12.20 2.03
CA GLY A 54 2.96 13.50 2.54
C GLY A 54 4.06 14.14 1.68
N PRO A 55 4.74 15.19 2.19
CA PRO A 55 5.78 15.90 1.44
C PRO A 55 6.96 15.03 0.98
N SER A 56 7.14 13.86 1.60
CA SER A 56 8.19 12.88 1.26
C SER A 56 7.76 11.82 0.24
N PHE A 57 6.47 11.76 -0.13
CA PHE A 57 6.02 10.83 -1.17
C PHE A 57 6.62 11.22 -2.53
N SER A 58 7.21 10.26 -3.22
CA SER A 58 7.90 10.48 -4.48
C SER A 58 7.64 9.33 -5.44
N THR A 59 6.97 9.62 -6.55
CA THR A 59 6.76 8.66 -7.65
C THR A 59 8.08 8.21 -8.26
N LEU A 60 9.09 9.09 -8.30
CA LEU A 60 10.44 8.75 -8.73
C LEU A 60 11.05 7.69 -7.81
N ARG A 61 10.90 7.84 -6.49
CA ARG A 61 11.42 6.86 -5.53
C ARG A 61 10.68 5.52 -5.62
N VAL A 62 9.36 5.54 -5.86
CA VAL A 62 8.61 4.30 -6.12
C VAL A 62 9.14 3.61 -7.38
N ALA A 63 9.36 4.36 -8.46
CA ALA A 63 9.88 3.81 -9.71
C ALA A 63 11.30 3.26 -9.55
N ASP A 64 12.17 3.98 -8.82
CA ASP A 64 13.55 3.55 -8.49
C ASP A 64 13.57 2.20 -7.78
N ILE A 65 12.84 2.08 -6.68
CA ILE A 65 12.76 0.81 -5.93
C ILE A 65 12.14 -0.30 -6.77
N SER A 66 11.19 0.04 -7.65
CA SER A 66 10.55 -0.96 -8.50
C SER A 66 11.49 -1.50 -9.59
N LEU A 67 12.38 -0.67 -10.14
CA LEU A 67 13.31 -1.08 -11.18
C LEU A 67 14.60 -1.67 -10.62
N HIS A 68 15.09 -1.12 -9.52
CA HIS A 68 16.44 -1.37 -9.01
C HIS A 68 16.47 -2.12 -7.66
N GLY A 69 15.30 -2.45 -7.11
CA GLY A 69 15.20 -3.05 -5.78
C GLY A 69 15.51 -2.04 -4.67
N ASN A 70 15.48 -2.50 -3.43
CA ASN A 70 15.98 -1.70 -2.29
C ASN A 70 17.45 -2.02 -2.03
N ALA A 71 18.19 -1.08 -1.45
CA ALA A 71 19.58 -1.27 -1.04
C ALA A 71 19.79 -2.44 -0.06
N ASP A 72 18.71 -2.91 0.58
CA ASP A 72 18.71 -4.03 1.53
C ASP A 72 18.48 -5.40 0.86
N GLU A 73 18.27 -5.47 -0.46
CA GLU A 73 18.28 -6.76 -1.17
C GLU A 73 19.73 -7.30 -1.18
N GLU A 74 20.00 -8.28 -0.31
CA GLU A 74 21.29 -8.98 -0.17
C GLU A 74 21.83 -9.42 -1.54
N GLU A 75 23.15 -9.21 -1.76
CA GLU A 75 23.93 -9.46 -2.99
C GLU A 75 23.32 -10.50 -3.94
N GLY A 76 22.42 -10.04 -4.82
CA GLY A 76 21.61 -10.91 -5.67
C GLY A 76 21.19 -10.23 -6.97
N VAL A 77 20.49 -10.97 -7.82
CA VAL A 77 19.89 -10.45 -9.05
C VAL A 77 18.70 -9.59 -8.66
N VAL A 78 18.80 -8.28 -8.86
CA VAL A 78 17.69 -7.35 -8.73
C VAL A 78 16.56 -7.79 -9.65
N VAL A 79 15.40 -8.08 -9.07
CA VAL A 79 14.19 -8.42 -9.83
C VAL A 79 13.31 -7.19 -9.94
N GLN A 80 13.10 -6.72 -11.17
CA GLN A 80 12.14 -5.67 -11.47
C GLN A 80 10.76 -6.06 -10.93
N LYS A 81 10.12 -5.14 -10.22
CA LYS A 81 8.78 -5.29 -9.65
C LYS A 81 7.74 -4.90 -10.70
N ASP A 82 6.87 -5.84 -11.04
CA ASP A 82 5.83 -5.66 -12.06
C ASP A 82 4.42 -5.62 -11.44
N ILE A 83 4.28 -5.92 -10.14
CA ILE A 83 3.01 -5.84 -9.43
C ILE A 83 3.20 -4.90 -8.25
N LEU A 84 2.57 -3.72 -8.30
CA LEU A 84 2.69 -2.69 -7.29
C LEU A 84 1.36 -2.55 -6.56
N VAL A 85 1.34 -2.81 -5.25
CA VAL A 85 0.12 -2.77 -4.44
C VAL A 85 0.21 -1.64 -3.43
N PHE A 86 -0.52 -0.57 -3.67
CA PHE A 86 -0.64 0.54 -2.74
C PHE A 86 -1.72 0.28 -1.70
N HIS A 87 -1.47 0.65 -0.45
CA HIS A 87 -2.53 0.67 0.56
C HIS A 87 -2.33 1.82 1.54
N CYS A 88 -3.43 2.21 2.21
CA CYS A 88 -3.34 3.03 3.42
C CYS A 88 -4.09 2.32 4.56
N MET A 89 -4.69 3.06 5.52
CA MET A 89 -5.49 2.41 6.56
C MET A 89 -6.71 1.67 5.98
N GLU A 90 -7.56 2.34 5.20
CA GLU A 90 -8.71 1.67 4.56
C GLU A 90 -8.67 1.72 3.02
N SER A 91 -7.59 2.24 2.44
CA SER A 91 -7.44 2.44 0.99
C SER A 91 -8.56 3.26 0.32
N ALA A 92 -9.22 4.15 1.05
CA ALA A 92 -10.29 5.01 0.51
C ALA A 92 -9.80 6.37 -0.01
N ARG A 93 -8.54 6.78 0.27
CA ARG A 93 -7.99 8.09 -0.15
C ARG A 93 -6.52 8.01 -0.54
N ARG A 94 -5.65 7.85 0.45
CA ARG A 94 -4.18 7.96 0.28
C ARG A 94 -3.64 6.88 -0.66
N GLY A 95 -4.04 5.61 -0.46
CA GLY A 95 -3.68 4.51 -1.36
C GLY A 95 -4.03 4.80 -2.84
N PRO A 96 -5.31 5.06 -3.18
CA PRO A 96 -5.70 5.46 -4.53
C PRO A 96 -4.99 6.71 -5.05
N ARG A 97 -4.77 7.73 -4.21
CA ARG A 97 -4.09 8.97 -4.60
C ARG A 97 -2.65 8.72 -5.04
N CYS A 98 -1.88 7.98 -4.23
CA CYS A 98 -0.49 7.64 -4.53
C CYS A 98 -0.39 6.73 -5.77
N ALA A 99 -1.28 5.74 -5.90
CA ALA A 99 -1.36 4.90 -7.10
C ALA A 99 -1.63 5.75 -8.35
N LYS A 100 -2.58 6.70 -8.28
CA LYS A 100 -2.88 7.61 -9.37
C LYS A 100 -1.69 8.49 -9.73
N GLN A 101 -1.00 9.04 -8.74
CA GLN A 101 0.20 9.85 -8.98
C GLN A 101 1.26 9.06 -9.76
N LEU A 102 1.47 7.79 -9.45
CA LEU A 102 2.40 6.94 -10.21
C LEU A 102 1.90 6.71 -11.65
N VAL A 103 0.60 6.43 -11.84
CA VAL A 103 0.02 6.27 -13.19
C VAL A 103 0.20 7.53 -14.02
N ASP A 104 -0.14 8.70 -13.46
CA ASP A 104 0.00 10.00 -14.13
C ASP A 104 1.48 10.28 -14.45
N PHE A 105 2.38 9.94 -13.53
CA PHE A 105 3.82 10.06 -13.72
C PHE A 105 4.31 9.20 -14.90
N LEU A 106 3.98 7.90 -14.94
CA LEU A 106 4.39 7.02 -16.04
C LEU A 106 3.81 7.47 -17.39
N ALA A 107 2.57 7.97 -17.40
CA ALA A 107 1.95 8.56 -18.59
C ALA A 107 2.68 9.83 -19.07
N ALA A 108 3.12 10.69 -18.15
CA ALA A 108 3.90 11.88 -18.47
C ALA A 108 5.28 11.52 -19.02
N VAL A 109 5.96 10.52 -18.43
CA VAL A 109 7.24 9.98 -18.94
C VAL A 109 7.07 9.47 -20.37
N LYS A 110 6.06 8.63 -20.61
CA LYS A 110 5.79 8.09 -21.94
C LYS A 110 5.47 9.19 -22.96
N THR A 111 4.68 10.19 -22.59
CA THR A 111 4.38 11.33 -23.47
C THR A 111 5.62 12.13 -23.82
N ARG A 112 6.52 12.35 -22.84
CA ARG A 112 7.72 13.17 -23.03
C ARG A 112 8.82 12.46 -23.81
N TYR A 113 8.95 11.13 -23.66
CA TYR A 113 10.10 10.39 -24.17
C TYR A 113 9.76 9.23 -25.14
N GLY A 114 8.48 8.89 -25.32
CA GLY A 114 8.06 7.71 -26.08
C GLY A 114 8.28 7.77 -27.60
N ASP A 115 8.43 8.96 -28.18
CA ASP A 115 8.61 9.13 -29.63
C ASP A 115 10.07 9.44 -30.05
N ASN A 116 11.00 9.73 -29.12
CA ASN A 116 12.40 10.08 -29.42
C ASN A 116 13.38 9.80 -28.26
N VAL A 117 13.90 8.58 -28.14
CA VAL A 117 15.09 8.29 -27.29
C VAL A 117 16.39 8.32 -28.11
N THR A 118 16.43 9.12 -29.19
CA THR A 118 17.61 9.20 -30.08
C THR A 118 18.19 10.61 -30.24
N ALA A 119 17.71 11.62 -29.53
CA ALA A 119 18.36 12.92 -29.50
C ALA A 119 18.70 13.29 -28.05
N ALA A 120 19.89 12.90 -27.63
CA ALA A 120 20.61 13.67 -26.63
C ALA A 120 20.87 15.05 -27.26
N ASP A 121 19.92 15.97 -27.12
CA ASP A 121 20.23 17.37 -27.28
C ASP A 121 21.06 17.76 -26.04
N ASP A 122 22.34 18.07 -26.27
CA ASP A 122 23.32 18.59 -25.32
C ASP A 122 22.92 19.99 -24.81
N ASP A 123 21.67 20.19 -24.38
CA ASP A 123 21.24 21.45 -23.77
C ASP A 123 21.43 21.36 -22.25
N ASP A 124 22.41 22.13 -21.77
CA ASP A 124 22.96 22.22 -20.41
C ASP A 124 21.97 22.83 -19.40
N ASP A 125 20.68 22.44 -19.45
CA ASP A 125 19.67 23.00 -18.55
C ASP A 125 19.46 22.13 -17.30
N LYS A 126 19.95 22.68 -16.19
CA LYS A 126 20.20 22.01 -14.92
C LYS A 126 18.94 21.87 -14.07
N HIS A 127 18.15 20.82 -14.26
CA HIS A 127 17.18 20.39 -13.24
C HIS A 127 17.34 18.90 -12.95
N GLY A 128 17.61 18.52 -11.69
CA GLY A 128 18.05 17.18 -11.26
C GLY A 128 17.12 16.01 -11.60
N ILE A 129 15.95 16.27 -12.18
CA ILE A 129 15.06 15.27 -12.75
C ILE A 129 15.69 14.63 -14.00
N ASP A 130 16.40 15.39 -14.86
CA ASP A 130 16.90 14.87 -16.14
C ASP A 130 18.04 13.83 -16.01
N ARG A 131 18.85 13.88 -14.94
CA ARG A 131 19.91 12.86 -14.73
C ARG A 131 19.36 11.48 -14.37
N TYR A 132 18.27 11.41 -13.62
CA TYR A 132 17.64 10.13 -13.30
C TYR A 132 17.03 9.52 -14.57
N PHE A 133 16.43 10.35 -15.42
CA PHE A 133 15.91 9.90 -16.71
C PHE A 133 17.00 9.45 -17.68
N GLN A 134 18.19 10.04 -17.74
CA GLN A 134 19.21 9.61 -18.73
C GLN A 134 19.58 8.12 -18.66
N LYS A 135 19.61 7.50 -17.48
CA LYS A 135 20.03 6.10 -17.33
C LYS A 135 18.89 5.10 -17.61
N ASP A 136 17.68 5.40 -17.13
CA ASP A 136 16.56 4.46 -17.13
C ASP A 136 15.33 4.96 -17.91
N CYS A 137 15.45 6.04 -18.70
CA CYS A 137 14.32 6.62 -19.44
C CYS A 137 13.64 5.57 -20.34
N GLN A 138 14.42 4.83 -21.14
CA GLN A 138 13.84 3.81 -22.00
C GLN A 138 13.15 2.70 -21.18
N THR A 139 13.79 2.25 -20.11
CA THR A 139 13.21 1.26 -19.18
C THR A 139 11.89 1.77 -18.60
N LEU A 140 11.82 3.01 -18.13
CA LEU A 140 10.60 3.62 -17.59
C LEU A 140 9.50 3.82 -18.64
N VAL A 141 9.86 4.12 -19.89
CA VAL A 141 8.93 4.24 -21.02
C VAL A 141 8.30 2.89 -21.36
N ASP A 142 9.10 1.82 -21.34
CA ASP A 142 8.68 0.47 -21.69
C ASP A 142 8.03 -0.28 -20.53
N TRP A 143 8.34 0.11 -19.29
CA TRP A 143 7.83 -0.50 -18.07
C TRP A 143 6.33 -0.26 -17.90
N LYS A 144 5.58 -1.36 -17.76
CA LYS A 144 4.12 -1.38 -17.65
C LYS A 144 3.69 -2.20 -16.44
N PRO A 145 3.95 -1.73 -15.21
CA PRO A 145 3.59 -2.45 -14.01
C PRO A 145 2.06 -2.55 -13.89
N ARG A 146 1.60 -3.66 -13.31
CA ARG A 146 0.25 -3.80 -12.78
C ARG A 146 0.16 -3.01 -11.48
N ILE A 147 -0.38 -1.80 -11.55
CA ILE A 147 -0.63 -0.93 -10.38
C ILE A 147 -1.98 -1.27 -9.79
N CYS A 148 -1.99 -1.59 -8.51
CA CYS A 148 -3.17 -1.99 -7.75
C CYS A 148 -3.32 -1.19 -6.46
N VAL A 149 -4.54 -1.15 -5.94
CA VAL A 149 -4.86 -0.64 -4.60
C VAL A 149 -5.45 -1.77 -3.77
N LEU A 150 -4.96 -2.01 -2.57
CA LEU A 150 -5.49 -3.08 -1.70
C LEU A 150 -6.88 -2.71 -1.17
N TRP A 151 -7.89 -3.53 -1.48
CA TRP A 151 -9.26 -3.37 -1.01
C TRP A 151 -9.34 -3.45 0.52
N GLY A 152 -9.91 -2.45 1.20
CA GLY A 152 -10.00 -2.46 2.67
C GLY A 152 -8.75 -2.01 3.42
N GLY A 153 -7.62 -1.82 2.73
CA GLY A 153 -6.37 -1.34 3.33
C GLY A 153 -5.81 -2.21 4.46
N ALA A 154 -5.00 -1.60 5.31
CA ALA A 154 -4.39 -2.24 6.47
C ALA A 154 -5.41 -2.62 7.55
N ASP A 155 -6.47 -1.84 7.77
CA ASP A 155 -7.51 -2.13 8.76
C ASP A 155 -8.10 -3.52 8.54
N LEU A 156 -8.60 -3.77 7.34
CA LEU A 156 -9.17 -5.06 7.02
C LEU A 156 -8.12 -6.17 6.98
N TRP A 157 -6.92 -5.89 6.46
CA TRP A 157 -5.82 -6.85 6.40
C TRP A 157 -5.45 -7.36 7.78
N ILE A 158 -5.17 -6.46 8.73
CA ILE A 158 -4.75 -6.82 10.08
C ILE A 158 -5.88 -7.56 10.80
N ARG A 159 -7.12 -7.07 10.75
CA ARG A 159 -8.26 -7.78 11.36
C ARG A 159 -8.39 -9.22 10.87
N ARG A 160 -8.05 -9.46 9.61
CA ARG A 160 -8.16 -10.78 8.97
C ARG A 160 -6.96 -11.68 9.25
N PHE A 161 -5.75 -11.12 9.24
CA PHE A 161 -4.50 -11.89 9.18
C PHE A 161 -3.55 -11.66 10.37
N TRP A 162 -3.94 -10.94 11.42
CA TRP A 162 -3.05 -10.60 12.55
C TRP A 162 -2.36 -11.78 13.24
N LYS A 163 -2.93 -13.00 13.15
CA LYS A 163 -2.34 -14.23 13.71
C LYS A 163 -1.28 -14.88 12.81
N ASP A 164 -1.16 -14.42 11.58
CA ASP A 164 -0.26 -14.96 10.57
C ASP A 164 0.95 -14.04 10.42
N GLU A 165 2.06 -14.40 11.07
CA GLU A 165 3.30 -13.64 11.08
C GLU A 165 3.97 -13.54 9.69
N ASP A 166 3.62 -14.44 8.77
CA ASP A 166 4.09 -14.37 7.37
C ASP A 166 3.34 -13.29 6.57
N LEU A 167 2.19 -12.83 7.07
CA LEU A 167 1.33 -11.83 6.42
C LEU A 167 1.29 -10.50 7.18
N VAL A 168 1.58 -10.51 8.48
CA VAL A 168 1.56 -9.32 9.34
C VAL A 168 2.86 -9.22 10.15
N GLU A 169 3.56 -8.10 9.97
CA GLU A 169 4.77 -7.78 10.73
C GLU A 169 4.49 -6.73 11.80
N GLY A 170 5.11 -6.89 12.98
CA GLY A 170 5.08 -5.89 14.05
C GLY A 170 3.69 -5.63 14.60
N PHE A 171 2.82 -6.65 14.63
CA PHE A 171 1.48 -6.54 15.17
C PHE A 171 1.50 -6.12 16.65
N ASP A 172 0.72 -5.09 16.97
CA ASP A 172 0.54 -4.58 18.33
C ASP A 172 -0.90 -4.82 18.80
N SER A 173 -1.10 -5.82 19.66
CA SER A 173 -2.42 -6.18 20.18
C SER A 173 -3.08 -5.06 20.98
N ASP A 174 -2.29 -4.19 21.62
CA ASP A 174 -2.81 -3.08 22.42
C ASP A 174 -3.32 -1.99 21.50
N TYR A 175 -2.61 -1.72 20.39
CA TYR A 175 -3.05 -0.79 19.36
C TYR A 175 -4.41 -1.17 18.77
N TRP A 176 -4.61 -2.46 18.52
CA TRP A 176 -5.83 -3.00 17.90
C TRP A 176 -6.90 -3.45 18.90
N GLY A 177 -6.62 -3.41 20.21
CA GLY A 177 -7.56 -3.81 21.26
C GLY A 177 -7.86 -5.31 21.33
N PHE A 178 -7.04 -6.16 20.70
CA PHE A 178 -7.23 -7.62 20.69
C PHE A 178 -6.77 -8.31 21.98
N GLY A 179 -5.98 -7.64 22.83
CA GLY A 179 -5.41 -8.21 24.06
C GLY A 179 -6.39 -8.42 25.22
N TYR A 180 -7.61 -7.87 25.14
CA TYR A 180 -8.55 -7.83 26.26
C TYR A 180 -9.68 -8.88 26.19
N GLU A 181 -9.78 -9.67 25.11
CA GLU A 181 -10.89 -10.62 24.95
C GLU A 181 -10.77 -11.90 25.80
N ASP A 182 -9.57 -12.20 26.33
CA ASP A 182 -9.35 -13.37 27.22
C ASP A 182 -9.28 -12.99 28.72
N SER A 183 -9.36 -11.70 29.07
CA SER A 183 -9.56 -11.28 30.46
C SER A 183 -11.04 -11.07 30.71
N GLU A 184 -11.71 -12.00 31.39
CA GLU A 184 -13.06 -11.85 31.94
C GLU A 184 -13.09 -10.81 33.10
N GLU A 185 -12.50 -9.64 32.92
CA GLU A 185 -12.64 -8.55 33.87
C GLU A 185 -13.96 -7.83 33.60
N MET A 186 -14.98 -8.19 34.37
CA MET A 186 -16.21 -7.41 34.50
C MET A 186 -15.87 -6.05 35.10
N ASN A 187 -16.20 -4.95 34.41
CA ASN A 187 -16.30 -3.65 35.07
C ASN A 187 -17.46 -3.69 36.09
N ASP A 188 -17.40 -2.85 37.13
CA ASP A 188 -18.44 -2.72 38.17
C ASP A 188 -19.85 -2.43 37.60
N ASP A 189 -19.94 -1.91 36.37
CA ASP A 189 -21.18 -1.60 35.68
C ASP A 189 -21.68 -2.72 34.72
N ASN A 190 -20.99 -3.86 34.66
CA ASN A 190 -21.38 -5.04 33.89
C ASN A 190 -21.55 -4.78 32.37
N ASP A 191 -20.90 -3.74 31.84
CA ASP A 191 -20.94 -3.39 30.42
C ASP A 191 -19.75 -4.04 29.69
N LEU A 192 -20.06 -4.80 28.64
CA LEU A 192 -19.05 -5.42 27.77
C LEU A 192 -18.28 -4.30 27.06
N ILE A 193 -16.99 -4.13 27.36
CA ILE A 193 -16.09 -3.34 26.52
C ILE A 193 -16.04 -4.04 25.15
N LYS A 194 -16.90 -3.63 24.23
CA LYS A 194 -16.76 -4.02 22.83
C LYS A 194 -15.45 -3.43 22.34
N GLY A 195 -14.47 -4.30 22.06
CA GLY A 195 -13.16 -3.94 21.50
C GLY A 195 -13.31 -3.17 20.19
N GLY A 196 -13.48 -1.86 20.31
CA GLY A 196 -13.27 -0.90 19.25
C GLY A 196 -11.79 -0.55 19.22
N HIS A 197 -11.26 -0.27 18.03
CA HIS A 197 -9.89 0.24 17.87
C HIS A 197 -9.69 1.45 18.77
N CYS A 198 -8.93 1.32 19.85
CA CYS A 198 -8.74 2.40 20.80
C CYS A 198 -8.01 3.60 20.18
N HIS A 199 -7.28 3.41 19.07
CA HIS A 199 -6.42 4.45 18.49
C HIS A 199 -6.75 4.90 17.06
N TYR A 200 -7.54 4.16 16.28
CA TYR A 200 -7.94 4.61 14.93
C TYR A 200 -9.36 5.16 14.91
N VAL A 201 -9.47 6.47 14.72
CA VAL A 201 -10.73 7.16 14.41
C VAL A 201 -10.74 7.48 12.92
N ARG A 202 -11.71 6.92 12.19
CA ARG A 202 -11.92 7.23 10.78
C ARG A 202 -12.15 8.74 10.63
N PRO A 203 -11.40 9.45 9.76
CA PRO A 203 -11.66 10.84 9.44
C PRO A 203 -13.06 11.04 8.81
N ASP A 204 -13.77 12.07 9.22
CA ASP A 204 -15.11 12.42 8.71
C ASP A 204 -15.11 12.72 7.20
N ASP A 205 -13.98 13.14 6.66
CA ASP A 205 -13.80 13.47 5.25
C ASP A 205 -13.42 12.26 4.37
N GLN A 206 -13.46 11.05 4.93
CA GLN A 206 -13.20 9.80 4.21
C GLN A 206 -14.47 9.27 3.53
N PRO A 207 -14.46 9.04 2.20
CA PRO A 207 -15.65 8.61 1.48
C PRO A 207 -16.15 7.28 2.04
N GLN A 208 -17.47 7.11 2.14
CA GLN A 208 -18.05 5.85 2.56
C GLN A 208 -17.73 4.75 1.53
N THR A 209 -17.10 3.68 1.99
CA THR A 209 -16.80 2.50 1.15
C THR A 209 -17.66 1.33 1.59
N GLU A 210 -17.80 0.34 0.72
CA GLU A 210 -18.52 -0.91 1.01
C GLU A 210 -17.90 -1.69 2.19
N TRP A 211 -16.59 -1.53 2.43
CA TRP A 211 -15.87 -2.14 3.56
C TRP A 211 -15.85 -1.28 4.83
N SER A 212 -16.23 -0.01 4.74
CA SER A 212 -16.28 0.91 5.88
C SER A 212 -17.23 0.43 6.98
N SER A 213 -18.28 -0.31 6.60
CA SER A 213 -19.25 -0.94 7.51
C SER A 213 -18.86 -2.35 7.96
N ALA A 214 -17.89 -2.99 7.30
CA ALA A 214 -17.48 -4.36 7.62
C ALA A 214 -16.53 -4.43 8.83
N GLY A 215 -15.74 -3.37 9.08
CA GLY A 215 -14.83 -3.32 10.23
C GLY A 215 -15.52 -3.52 11.59
N SER A 216 -16.79 -3.13 11.70
CA SER A 216 -17.57 -3.27 12.95
C SER A 216 -18.18 -4.68 13.16
N SER A 217 -18.15 -5.56 12.17
CA SER A 217 -18.90 -6.83 12.18
C SER A 217 -18.05 -8.11 12.06
N VAL A 218 -16.74 -7.99 11.84
CA VAL A 218 -15.84 -9.14 11.58
C VAL A 218 -15.29 -9.82 12.86
N THR A 219 -15.92 -9.63 14.02
CA THR A 219 -15.55 -10.37 15.26
C THR A 219 -16.28 -11.69 15.48
N SER A 220 -17.14 -12.16 14.56
CA SER A 220 -17.87 -13.43 14.79
C SER A 220 -17.96 -14.30 13.54
N THR A 221 -17.06 -15.28 13.43
CA THR A 221 -17.40 -16.65 12.99
C THR A 221 -16.24 -17.59 13.31
N ARG A 222 -16.20 -18.07 14.56
CA ARG A 222 -15.35 -19.19 14.98
C ARG A 222 -16.10 -20.49 14.68
N THR A 223 -15.85 -21.11 13.53
CA THR A 223 -16.28 -22.49 13.28
C THR A 223 -15.35 -23.42 14.06
N LYS A 224 -15.79 -23.88 15.23
CA LYS A 224 -15.13 -24.98 15.95
C LYS A 224 -15.18 -26.23 15.06
N LYS A 225 -14.01 -26.79 14.72
CA LYS A 225 -13.88 -28.21 14.37
C LYS A 225 -13.49 -28.98 15.61
#